data_AF-A0A7Y4X178-F1
#
_entry.id   AF-A0A7Y4X178-F1
#
_cell.length_a   1.000
_cell.length_b   1.000
_cell.length_c   1.000
_cell.angle_alpha   90.00
_cell.angle_beta   90.00
_cell.angle_gamma   90.00
#
_symmetry.space_group_name_H-M   'P 1'
#
loop_
_entity.id
_entity.type
_entity.pdbx_description
1 polymer ?
#
loop_
_entity_poly.entity_id
_entity_poly.type
_entity_poly.pdbx_seq_one_letter_code
_entity_poly.pdbx_strand_id
1 'polypeptide(L)'
;MAKILNILAIVLPFLIIVLGLIRYYTDGKRSFGGTITFLAILLLLMGLFRYFFLPGGGGGGSNSSGPPPESLPVSKHSDAFNNSMETVINAYYKMTEGFVNWDTTVINSSGNELKTALDSLKIDELKKDSLIYLSSLQPYENARAEIAAIIADPSIAEKRGSLNILSNELMNLWSIVKYDRQKAYWQECPMAFGDDKPGNWLSKTEEVRNPYLGTKHPEYGNGMLNCGSPRDTIKFDPPPTAVDTTKKK
;
A
#
# COMPACT_ATOMS: atom_id res chain seq x y z
N MET A 1 12.75 -18.54 6.92
CA MET A 1 11.42 -19.18 6.78
C MET A 1 11.28 -20.03 5.51
N ALA A 2 11.58 -19.52 4.31
CA ALA A 2 11.37 -20.25 3.05
C ALA A 2 12.02 -21.65 2.97
N LYS A 3 13.26 -21.82 3.48
CA LYS A 3 13.94 -23.13 3.48
C LYS A 3 13.22 -24.18 4.34
N ILE A 4 12.65 -23.76 5.48
CA ILE A 4 11.95 -24.66 6.41
C ILE A 4 10.61 -25.11 5.81
N LEU A 5 9.88 -24.19 5.18
CA LEU A 5 8.63 -24.48 4.46
C LEU A 5 8.85 -25.48 3.32
N ASN A 6 9.94 -25.35 2.55
CA ASN A 6 10.26 -26.27 1.47
C ASN A 6 10.60 -27.69 1.97
N ILE A 7 11.30 -27.81 3.10
CA ILE A 7 11.62 -29.11 3.69
C ILE A 7 10.36 -29.78 4.26
N LEU A 8 9.52 -29.02 4.97
CA LEU A 8 8.27 -29.53 5.53
C LEU A 8 7.30 -30.05 4.46
N ALA A 9 7.26 -29.40 3.29
CA ALA A 9 6.43 -29.81 2.16
C ALA A 9 6.81 -31.18 1.55
N ILE A 10 8.02 -31.69 1.82
CA ILE A 10 8.48 -33.01 1.36
C ILE A 10 8.37 -34.04 2.48
N VAL A 11 8.80 -33.68 3.70
CA VAL A 11 8.91 -34.62 4.83
C VAL A 11 7.53 -35.06 5.34
N LEU A 12 6.56 -34.14 5.41
CA LEU A 12 5.23 -34.45 5.94
C LEU A 12 4.44 -35.44 5.07
N PRO A 13 4.30 -35.26 3.74
CA PRO A 13 3.62 -36.25 2.91
C PRO A 13 4.39 -37.58 2.82
N PHE A 14 5.72 -37.57 2.87
CA PHE A 14 6.52 -38.79 2.93
C PHE A 14 6.20 -39.63 4.18
N LEU A 15 6.11 -38.99 5.35
CA LEU A 15 5.76 -39.67 6.60
C LEU A 15 4.37 -40.32 6.54
N ILE A 16 3.38 -39.63 5.95
CA ILE A 16 2.02 -40.14 5.78
C ILE A 16 2.00 -41.38 4.88
N ILE A 17 2.80 -41.38 3.80
CA ILE A 17 2.93 -42.53 2.89
C ILE A 17 3.58 -43.72 3.61
N VAL A 18 4.67 -43.50 4.35
CA VAL A 18 5.38 -44.55 5.10
C VAL A 18 4.47 -45.16 6.17
N LEU A 19 3.74 -44.34 6.94
CA LEU A 19 2.79 -44.84 7.94
C LEU A 19 1.63 -45.62 7.30
N GLY A 20 1.16 -45.19 6.13
CA GLY A 20 0.16 -45.92 5.35
C GLY A 20 0.67 -47.29 4.89
N LEU A 21 1.91 -47.37 4.42
CA LEU A 21 2.54 -48.64 4.00
C LEU A 21 2.80 -49.58 5.17
N ILE A 22 3.28 -49.07 6.30
CA ILE A 22 3.48 -49.86 7.53
C ILE A 22 2.14 -50.49 7.94
N ARG A 23 1.07 -49.68 8.06
CA ARG A 23 -0.27 -50.19 8.41
C ARG A 23 -0.80 -51.23 7.41
N TYR A 24 -0.55 -51.04 6.12
CA TYR A 24 -0.94 -52.01 5.09
C TYR A 24 -0.25 -53.36 5.30
N TYR A 25 1.04 -53.35 5.60
CA TYR A 25 1.82 -54.57 5.83
C TYR A 25 1.53 -55.21 7.19
N THR A 26 1.22 -54.44 8.23
CA THR A 26 0.97 -54.97 9.58
C THR A 26 -0.45 -55.49 9.78
N ASP A 27 -1.47 -54.80 9.26
CA ASP A 27 -2.88 -55.14 9.57
C ASP A 27 -3.60 -55.89 8.45
N GLY A 28 -3.03 -56.01 7.24
CA GLY A 28 -3.63 -56.74 6.11
C GLY A 28 -5.03 -56.25 5.67
N LYS A 29 -5.54 -55.14 6.22
CA LYS A 29 -6.88 -54.62 5.97
C LYS A 29 -6.88 -53.52 4.91
N ARG A 30 -7.58 -53.78 3.81
CA ARG A 30 -7.86 -52.84 2.70
C ARG A 30 -8.91 -51.78 3.08
N SER A 31 -8.58 -50.84 3.95
CA SER A 31 -9.32 -49.57 3.98
C SER A 31 -8.46 -48.45 4.54
N PHE A 32 -7.43 -48.09 3.80
CA PHE A 32 -6.85 -46.76 3.89
C PHE A 32 -7.46 -45.95 2.74
N GLY A 33 -8.14 -44.85 3.03
CA GLY A 33 -8.91 -44.09 2.03
C GLY A 33 -8.01 -43.70 0.86
N GLY A 34 -8.18 -44.35 -0.30
CA GLY A 34 -7.26 -44.22 -1.44
C GLY A 34 -7.09 -42.78 -1.92
N THR A 35 -8.06 -41.91 -1.59
CA THR A 35 -8.01 -40.47 -1.81
C THR A 35 -6.90 -39.79 -1.01
N ILE A 36 -6.67 -40.16 0.26
CA ILE A 36 -5.66 -39.56 1.13
C ILE A 36 -4.25 -39.95 0.67
N THR A 37 -4.04 -41.22 0.32
CA THR A 37 -2.76 -41.71 -0.21
C THR A 37 -2.44 -41.08 -1.56
N PHE A 38 -3.44 -40.96 -2.44
CA PHE A 38 -3.29 -40.30 -3.74
C PHE A 38 -2.92 -38.82 -3.59
N LEU A 39 -3.61 -38.09 -2.70
CA LEU A 39 -3.29 -36.69 -2.39
C LEU A 39 -1.88 -36.53 -1.80
N ALA A 40 -1.46 -37.42 -0.90
CA ALA A 40 -0.12 -37.38 -0.32
C ALA A 40 0.98 -37.60 -1.39
N ILE A 41 0.76 -38.53 -2.32
CA ILE A 41 1.68 -38.76 -3.46
C ILE A 41 1.74 -37.52 -4.35
N LEU A 42 0.59 -36.91 -4.65
CA LEU A 42 0.52 -35.71 -5.49
C LEU A 42 1.26 -34.51 -4.87
N LEU A 43 1.10 -34.30 -3.56
CA LEU A 43 1.82 -33.26 -2.82
C LEU A 43 3.34 -33.52 -2.79
N LEU A 44 3.76 -34.77 -2.62
CA LEU A 44 5.17 -35.15 -2.65
C LEU A 44 5.79 -34.91 -4.03
N LEU A 45 5.09 -35.26 -5.11
CA LEU A 45 5.54 -35.00 -6.48
C LEU A 45 5.64 -33.49 -6.77
N MET A 46 4.67 -32.68 -6.32
CA MET A 46 4.73 -31.22 -6.46
C MET A 46 5.90 -30.62 -5.67
N GLY A 47 6.15 -31.10 -4.45
CA GLY A 47 7.27 -30.67 -3.62
C GLY A 47 8.62 -30.99 -4.26
N LEU A 48 8.78 -32.20 -4.79
CA LEU A 48 9.98 -32.62 -5.53
C LEU A 48 10.16 -31.84 -6.83
N PHE A 49 9.08 -31.61 -7.59
CA PHE A 49 9.12 -30.79 -8.80
C PHE A 49 9.59 -29.37 -8.50
N ARG A 50 9.05 -28.73 -7.46
CA ARG A 50 9.55 -27.42 -7.02
C ARG A 50 11.01 -27.47 -6.60
N TYR A 51 11.42 -28.47 -5.82
CA TYR A 51 12.80 -28.58 -5.34
C TYR A 51 13.81 -28.75 -6.48
N PHE A 52 13.48 -29.53 -7.50
CA PHE A 52 14.40 -29.88 -8.58
C PHE A 52 14.33 -28.93 -9.78
N PHE A 53 13.16 -28.37 -10.10
CA PHE A 53 12.93 -27.54 -11.28
C PHE A 53 12.77 -26.05 -10.99
N LEU A 54 12.59 -25.65 -9.73
CA LEU A 54 12.60 -24.24 -9.31
C LEU A 54 13.76 -24.01 -8.34
N PRO A 55 14.97 -23.68 -8.84
CA PRO A 55 16.10 -23.38 -7.96
C PRO A 55 15.75 -22.16 -7.11
N GLY A 56 15.63 -22.38 -5.79
CA GLY A 56 15.31 -21.34 -4.83
C GLY A 56 16.37 -20.24 -4.85
N GLY A 57 15.99 -19.08 -5.37
CA GLY A 57 16.78 -17.85 -5.32
C GLY A 57 17.20 -17.57 -3.89
N GLY A 58 18.49 -17.78 -3.62
CA GLY A 58 19.12 -17.39 -2.37
C GLY A 58 19.07 -15.87 -2.23
N GLY A 59 18.59 -15.40 -1.09
CA GLY A 59 18.67 -13.99 -0.71
C GLY A 59 20.13 -13.55 -0.66
N GLY A 60 20.55 -12.80 -1.67
CA GLY A 60 21.72 -11.94 -1.63
C GLY A 60 21.25 -10.52 -1.30
N GLY A 61 21.90 -9.87 -0.33
CA GLY A 61 21.65 -8.47 -0.03
C GLY A 61 21.91 -7.60 -1.26
N SER A 62 20.95 -6.74 -1.61
CA SER A 62 21.12 -5.77 -2.68
C SER A 62 21.39 -4.38 -2.10
N ASN A 63 22.63 -3.93 -2.22
CA ASN A 63 22.87 -2.54 -2.56
C ASN A 63 22.41 -2.37 -4.01
N SER A 64 21.16 -1.95 -4.21
CA SER A 64 20.56 -1.79 -5.53
C SER A 64 20.68 -0.36 -6.02
N SER A 65 21.77 -0.08 -6.76
CA SER A 65 21.74 0.89 -7.86
C SER A 65 21.32 0.12 -9.12
N GLY A 66 20.02 -0.18 -9.22
CA GLY A 66 19.40 -0.76 -10.42
C GLY A 66 18.96 0.33 -11.40
N PRO A 67 18.74 -0.01 -12.69
CA PRO A 67 18.10 0.90 -13.64
C PRO A 67 16.72 1.32 -13.11
N PRO A 68 16.28 2.57 -13.34
CA PRO A 68 14.96 3.02 -12.89
C PRO A 68 13.87 2.05 -13.35
N PRO A 69 12.87 1.73 -12.52
CA PRO A 69 11.78 0.85 -12.92
C PRO A 69 11.10 1.40 -14.18
N GLU A 70 11.01 0.59 -15.23
CA GLU A 70 10.28 0.97 -16.45
C GLU A 70 8.79 1.18 -16.10
N SER A 71 8.30 2.37 -16.42
CA SER A 71 6.96 2.84 -16.10
C SER A 71 5.88 1.98 -16.78
N LEU A 72 4.96 1.44 -15.98
CA LEU A 72 3.67 0.97 -16.50
C LEU A 72 2.96 2.15 -17.18
N PRO A 73 2.25 1.95 -18.31
CA PRO A 73 1.63 3.04 -19.06
C PRO A 73 0.74 3.88 -18.13
N VAL A 74 1.03 5.17 -18.09
CA VAL A 74 0.31 6.16 -17.30
C VAL A 74 -1.09 6.33 -17.86
N SER A 75 -2.05 6.42 -16.95
CA SER A 75 -3.44 6.59 -17.29
C SER A 75 -3.70 7.98 -17.85
N LYS A 76 -4.18 8.03 -19.09
CA LYS A 76 -4.89 9.21 -19.63
C LYS A 76 -6.31 9.24 -19.06
N HIS A 77 -6.47 9.48 -17.77
CA HIS A 77 -7.81 9.72 -17.18
C HIS A 77 -8.43 10.98 -17.78
N SER A 78 -9.76 11.11 -17.69
CA SER A 78 -10.44 12.31 -18.17
C SER A 78 -10.01 13.55 -17.37
N ASP A 79 -10.08 14.73 -17.99
CA ASP A 79 -9.83 15.99 -17.31
C ASP A 79 -10.77 16.18 -16.11
N ALA A 80 -12.01 15.70 -16.22
CA ALA A 80 -12.97 15.72 -15.12
C ALA A 80 -12.47 14.94 -13.90
N PHE A 81 -12.01 13.69 -14.09
CA PHE A 81 -11.39 12.92 -13.00
C PHE A 81 -10.16 13.63 -12.45
N ASN A 82 -9.22 14.00 -13.32
CA ASN A 82 -7.95 14.55 -12.89
C ASN A 82 -8.08 15.86 -12.11
N ASN A 83 -8.95 16.78 -12.55
CA ASN A 83 -9.22 18.03 -11.85
C ASN A 83 -9.92 17.79 -10.50
N SER A 84 -10.82 16.79 -10.43
CA SER A 84 -11.48 16.43 -9.17
C SER A 84 -10.50 15.78 -8.17
N MET A 85 -9.57 14.94 -8.65
CA MET A 85 -8.52 14.35 -7.81
C MET A 85 -7.53 15.41 -7.31
N GLU A 86 -7.18 16.39 -8.16
CA GLU A 86 -6.36 17.54 -7.76
C GLU A 86 -7.01 18.31 -6.60
N THR A 87 -8.34 18.50 -6.67
CA THR A 87 -9.11 19.16 -5.61
C THR A 87 -9.05 18.38 -4.30
N VAL A 88 -9.18 17.04 -4.35
CA VAL A 88 -9.03 16.16 -3.19
C VAL A 88 -7.64 16.30 -2.57
N ILE A 89 -6.59 16.21 -3.38
CA ILE A 89 -5.19 16.27 -2.91
C ILE A 89 -4.87 17.63 -2.26
N ASN A 90 -5.28 18.73 -2.90
CA ASN A 90 -5.06 20.07 -2.36
C ASN A 90 -5.79 20.29 -1.04
N ALA A 91 -7.03 19.80 -0.91
CA ALA A 91 -7.79 19.86 0.33
C ALA A 91 -7.12 19.02 1.45
N TYR A 92 -6.60 17.84 1.10
CA TYR A 92 -5.82 17.02 2.04
C TYR A 92 -4.58 17.75 2.54
N TYR A 93 -3.79 18.39 1.67
CA TYR A 93 -2.61 19.15 2.09
C TYR A 93 -2.95 20.34 2.99
N LYS A 94 -4.09 21.01 2.76
CA LYS A 94 -4.56 22.07 3.67
C LYS A 94 -4.89 21.51 5.06
N MET A 95 -5.49 20.33 5.11
CA MET A 95 -5.82 19.66 6.37
C MET A 95 -4.60 19.18 7.13
N THR A 96 -3.60 18.59 6.46
CA THR A 96 -2.35 18.18 7.12
C THR A 96 -1.59 19.36 7.74
N GLU A 97 -1.66 20.55 7.15
CA GLU A 97 -1.13 21.76 7.77
C GLU A 97 -1.86 22.16 9.06
N GLY A 98 -3.16 21.88 9.18
CA GLY A 98 -3.90 22.02 10.45
C GLY A 98 -3.32 21.10 11.54
N PHE A 99 -2.98 19.86 11.20
CA PHE A 99 -2.34 18.91 12.10
C PHE A 99 -0.94 19.35 12.53
N VAL A 100 -0.12 19.86 11.60
CA VAL A 100 1.20 20.43 11.89
C VAL A 100 1.11 21.57 12.89
N ASN A 101 0.10 22.43 12.75
CA ASN A 101 -0.09 23.61 13.59
C ASN A 101 -0.87 23.36 14.89
N TRP A 102 -1.30 22.11 15.13
CA TRP A 102 -2.13 21.73 16.27
C TRP A 102 -3.44 22.52 16.35
N ASP A 103 -4.00 22.89 15.19
CA ASP A 103 -5.20 23.71 15.10
C ASP A 103 -6.40 22.84 14.71
N THR A 104 -7.14 22.38 15.72
CA THR A 104 -8.33 21.53 15.51
C THR A 104 -9.45 22.24 14.76
N THR A 105 -9.51 23.58 14.80
CA THR A 105 -10.48 24.37 14.03
C THR A 105 -10.12 24.34 12.54
N VAL A 106 -8.84 24.52 12.21
CA VAL A 106 -8.35 24.37 10.84
C VAL A 106 -8.52 22.93 10.36
N ILE A 107 -8.19 21.92 11.18
CA ILE A 107 -8.39 20.50 10.82
C ILE A 107 -9.87 20.24 10.49
N ASN A 108 -10.81 20.70 11.31
CA ASN A 108 -12.23 20.44 11.06
C ASN A 108 -12.76 21.19 9.83
N SER A 109 -12.38 22.46 9.66
CA SER A 109 -12.83 23.25 8.49
C SER A 109 -12.27 22.71 7.18
N SER A 110 -10.96 22.48 7.09
CA SER A 110 -10.34 21.86 5.91
C SER A 110 -10.73 20.38 5.73
N GLY A 111 -11.04 19.66 6.82
CA GLY A 111 -11.59 18.32 6.75
C GLY A 111 -12.96 18.27 6.07
N ASN A 112 -13.83 19.25 6.34
CA ASN A 112 -15.11 19.38 5.62
C ASN A 112 -14.92 19.70 4.13
N GLU A 113 -13.90 20.51 3.79
CA GLU A 113 -13.52 20.77 2.39
C GLU A 113 -13.06 19.48 1.71
N LEU A 114 -12.19 18.69 2.37
CA LEU A 114 -11.73 17.40 1.85
C LEU A 114 -12.88 16.40 1.70
N LYS A 115 -13.78 16.33 2.68
CA LYS A 115 -14.98 15.49 2.60
C LYS A 115 -15.82 15.85 1.37
N THR A 116 -16.05 17.14 1.14
CA THR A 116 -16.80 17.63 -0.02
C THR A 116 -16.08 17.30 -1.33
N ALA A 117 -14.75 17.43 -1.36
CA ALA A 117 -13.94 17.08 -2.52
C ALA A 117 -14.01 15.57 -2.83
N LEU A 118 -13.94 14.71 -1.82
CA LEU A 118 -14.09 13.26 -1.97
C LEU A 118 -15.50 12.89 -2.43
N ASP A 119 -16.55 13.45 -1.83
CA ASP A 119 -17.93 13.23 -2.27
C ASP A 119 -18.18 13.69 -3.73
N SER A 120 -17.37 14.63 -4.21
CA SER A 120 -17.44 15.18 -5.58
C SER A 120 -16.45 14.54 -6.56
N LEU A 121 -15.60 13.61 -6.09
CA LEU A 121 -14.60 12.93 -6.91
C LEU A 121 -15.30 12.22 -8.06
N LYS A 122 -14.83 12.44 -9.29
CA LYS A 122 -15.44 11.84 -10.49
C LYS A 122 -14.98 10.38 -10.68
N ILE A 123 -15.11 9.56 -9.63
CA ILE A 123 -14.63 8.17 -9.59
C ILE A 123 -15.22 7.30 -10.71
N ASP A 124 -16.45 7.61 -11.12
CA ASP A 124 -17.17 6.93 -12.21
C ASP A 124 -16.51 7.08 -13.58
N GLU A 125 -15.69 8.11 -13.79
CA GLU A 125 -14.91 8.28 -15.02
C GLU A 125 -13.91 7.14 -15.24
N LEU A 126 -13.51 6.44 -14.16
CA LEU A 126 -12.61 5.29 -14.22
C LEU A 126 -13.29 4.04 -14.78
N LYS A 127 -14.63 3.98 -14.93
CA LYS A 127 -15.38 2.81 -15.41
C LYS A 127 -14.95 2.31 -16.80
N LYS A 128 -14.22 3.13 -17.56
CA LYS A 128 -13.60 2.75 -18.85
C LYS A 128 -12.51 1.69 -18.68
N ASP A 129 -11.89 1.61 -17.50
CA ASP A 129 -10.97 0.58 -17.07
C ASP A 129 -11.54 -0.11 -15.83
N SER A 130 -12.20 -1.25 -16.04
CA SER A 130 -12.87 -1.98 -14.96
C SER A 130 -11.92 -2.40 -13.83
N LEU A 131 -10.65 -2.69 -14.13
CA LEU A 131 -9.68 -3.10 -13.10
C LEU A 131 -9.32 -1.90 -12.23
N ILE A 132 -8.94 -0.77 -12.83
CA ILE A 132 -8.63 0.46 -12.09
C ILE A 132 -9.85 0.92 -11.29
N TYR A 133 -11.05 0.94 -11.90
CA TYR A 133 -12.27 1.35 -11.22
C TYR A 133 -12.54 0.48 -9.98
N LEU A 134 -12.62 -0.84 -10.14
CA LEU A 134 -12.94 -1.75 -9.03
C LEU A 134 -11.87 -1.72 -7.93
N SER A 135 -10.59 -1.65 -8.29
CA SER A 135 -9.50 -1.52 -7.31
C SER A 135 -9.53 -0.18 -6.57
N SER A 136 -10.05 0.88 -7.18
CA SER A 136 -10.11 2.22 -6.57
C SER A 136 -11.25 2.39 -5.57
N LEU A 137 -12.31 1.58 -5.65
CA LEU A 137 -13.52 1.77 -4.81
C LEU A 137 -13.26 1.61 -3.32
N GLN A 138 -12.52 0.58 -2.91
CA GLN A 138 -12.23 0.35 -1.49
C GLN A 138 -11.42 1.50 -0.85
N PRO A 139 -10.25 1.91 -1.38
CA PRO A 139 -9.50 3.02 -0.80
C PRO A 139 -10.27 4.34 -0.86
N TYR A 140 -11.08 4.56 -1.91
CA TYR A 140 -11.96 5.71 -2.00
C TYR A 140 -13.00 5.75 -0.87
N GLU A 141 -13.74 4.66 -0.64
CA GLU A 141 -14.75 4.62 0.42
C GLU A 141 -14.13 4.65 1.82
N ASN A 142 -12.97 4.01 2.01
CA ASN A 142 -12.23 4.10 3.27
C ASN A 142 -11.77 5.54 3.54
N ALA A 143 -11.25 6.25 2.53
CA ALA A 143 -10.89 7.66 2.67
C ALA A 143 -12.09 8.53 3.08
N ARG A 144 -13.28 8.26 2.52
CA ARG A 144 -14.53 8.94 2.90
C ARG A 144 -14.97 8.65 4.33
N ALA A 145 -14.81 7.41 4.79
CA ALA A 145 -15.10 7.04 6.17
C ALA A 145 -14.12 7.73 7.14
N GLU A 146 -12.82 7.69 6.85
CA GLU A 146 -11.80 8.25 7.73
C GLU A 146 -11.86 9.78 7.81
N ILE A 147 -12.18 10.49 6.72
CA ILE A 147 -12.37 11.93 6.82
C ILE A 147 -13.59 12.29 7.69
N ALA A 148 -14.64 11.48 7.65
CA ALA A 148 -15.79 11.67 8.55
C ALA A 148 -15.39 11.41 10.02
N ALA A 149 -14.56 10.39 10.28
CA ALA A 149 -14.01 10.14 11.61
C ALA A 149 -13.13 11.31 12.09
N ILE A 150 -12.20 11.81 11.26
CA ILE A 150 -11.38 12.99 11.59
C ILE A 150 -12.24 14.17 12.00
N ILE A 151 -13.36 14.44 11.33
CA ILE A 151 -14.23 15.57 11.67
C ILE A 151 -14.93 15.32 13.02
N ALA A 152 -15.38 14.09 13.27
CA ALA A 152 -16.15 13.72 14.46
C ALA A 152 -15.29 13.52 15.73
N ASP A 153 -14.02 13.16 15.58
CA ASP A 153 -13.13 12.83 16.69
C ASP A 153 -12.96 14.02 17.66
N PRO A 154 -13.05 13.80 18.99
CA PRO A 154 -13.03 14.89 19.95
C PRO A 154 -11.61 15.40 20.26
N SER A 155 -10.57 14.60 20.01
CA SER A 155 -9.19 14.97 20.32
C SER A 155 -8.28 14.95 19.09
N ILE A 156 -7.22 15.76 19.11
CA ILE A 156 -6.19 15.72 18.05
C ILE A 156 -5.47 14.36 18.00
N ALA A 157 -5.41 13.65 19.13
CA ALA A 157 -4.80 12.33 19.22
C ALA A 157 -5.61 11.28 18.42
N GLU A 158 -6.94 11.26 18.60
CA GLU A 158 -7.83 10.38 17.82
C GLU A 158 -7.83 10.76 16.34
N LYS A 159 -7.93 12.07 16.03
CA LYS A 159 -7.84 12.58 14.65
C LYS A 159 -6.58 12.11 13.92
N ARG A 160 -5.46 11.96 14.63
CA ARG A 160 -4.20 11.46 14.05
C ARG A 160 -4.25 9.97 13.70
N GLY A 161 -4.98 9.18 14.48
CA GLY A 161 -5.25 7.78 14.15
C GLY A 161 -5.93 7.68 12.79
N SER A 162 -7.04 8.40 12.61
CA SER A 162 -7.74 8.46 11.32
C SER A 162 -6.94 9.13 10.21
N LEU A 163 -6.12 10.14 10.52
CA LEU A 163 -5.19 10.72 9.54
C LEU A 163 -4.24 9.67 8.96
N ASN A 164 -3.71 8.77 9.79
CA ASN A 164 -2.81 7.73 9.32
C ASN A 164 -3.52 6.79 8.34
N ILE A 165 -4.73 6.33 8.69
CA ILE A 165 -5.52 5.45 7.80
C ILE A 165 -5.86 6.19 6.50
N LEU A 166 -6.42 7.41 6.59
CA LEU A 166 -6.74 8.25 5.44
C LEU A 166 -5.55 8.45 4.50
N SER A 167 -4.36 8.73 5.06
CA SER A 167 -3.16 8.97 4.27
C SER A 167 -2.72 7.73 3.48
N ASN A 168 -2.82 6.55 4.08
CA ASN A 168 -2.55 5.28 3.39
C ASN A 168 -3.58 5.02 2.30
N GLU A 169 -4.86 5.30 2.54
CA GLU A 169 -5.91 5.06 1.55
C GLU A 169 -5.84 6.04 0.37
N LEU A 170 -5.50 7.30 0.62
CA LEU A 170 -5.24 8.27 -0.45
C LEU A 170 -3.98 7.90 -1.24
N MET A 171 -2.94 7.38 -0.59
CA MET A 171 -1.75 6.85 -1.26
C MET A 171 -2.07 5.63 -2.14
N ASN A 172 -2.87 4.70 -1.62
CA ASN A 172 -3.35 3.54 -2.38
C ASN A 172 -4.14 3.98 -3.61
N LEU A 173 -5.12 4.88 -3.42
CA LEU A 173 -5.93 5.42 -4.51
C LEU A 173 -5.05 6.11 -5.55
N TRP A 174 -4.15 7.01 -5.14
CA TRP A 174 -3.21 7.70 -6.02
C TRP A 174 -2.39 6.72 -6.86
N SER A 175 -1.89 5.65 -6.22
CA SER A 175 -1.05 4.64 -6.86
C SER A 175 -1.82 3.77 -7.86
N ILE A 176 -3.04 3.34 -7.51
CA ILE A 176 -3.90 2.55 -8.40
C ILE A 176 -4.25 3.32 -9.65
N VAL A 177 -4.63 4.59 -9.49
CA VAL A 177 -4.98 5.46 -10.61
C VAL A 177 -3.75 6.06 -11.28
N LYS A 178 -2.53 5.80 -10.78
CA LYS A 178 -1.25 6.32 -11.32
C LYS A 178 -1.31 7.82 -11.62
N TYR A 179 -1.85 8.60 -10.68
CA TYR A 179 -2.08 10.03 -10.90
C TYR A 179 -0.76 10.80 -11.12
N ASP A 180 -0.61 11.40 -12.29
CA ASP A 180 0.64 11.96 -12.83
C ASP A 180 0.70 13.49 -12.88
N ARG A 181 -0.39 14.18 -12.52
CA ARG A 181 -0.44 15.65 -12.60
C ARG A 181 0.31 16.37 -11.48
N GLN A 182 0.62 15.67 -10.41
CA GLN A 182 1.38 16.22 -9.30
C GLN A 182 2.43 15.20 -8.82
N LYS A 183 3.53 15.73 -8.28
CA LYS A 183 4.51 14.93 -7.54
C LYS A 183 4.11 14.91 -6.07
N ALA A 184 4.23 13.74 -5.44
CA ALA A 184 4.04 13.61 -4.00
C ALA A 184 5.25 12.92 -3.36
N TYR A 185 5.46 13.19 -2.08
CA TYR A 185 6.48 12.57 -1.26
C TYR A 185 5.77 11.77 -0.17
N TRP A 186 6.03 10.46 -0.12
CA TRP A 186 5.55 9.62 0.96
C TRP A 186 6.51 9.75 2.11
N GLN A 187 6.06 10.31 3.23
CA GLN A 187 6.89 10.60 4.39
C GLN A 187 6.40 9.81 5.60
N GLU A 188 7.32 9.52 6.52
CA GLU A 188 7.03 8.75 7.74
C GLU A 188 7.61 9.43 8.98
N CYS A 189 6.89 9.30 10.09
CA CYS A 189 7.36 9.54 11.44
C CYS A 189 7.35 8.18 12.18
N PRO A 190 8.50 7.60 12.54
CA PRO A 190 8.56 6.26 13.14
C PRO A 190 7.94 6.17 14.54
N MET A 191 7.74 7.31 15.20
CA MET A 191 7.21 7.40 16.56
C MET A 191 5.91 8.21 16.64
N ALA A 192 5.12 8.23 15.56
CA ALA A 192 3.88 9.00 15.48
C ALA A 192 2.88 8.69 16.61
N PHE A 193 2.85 7.44 17.07
CA PHE A 193 1.94 6.96 18.12
C PHE A 193 2.68 6.37 19.33
N GLY A 194 3.88 6.89 19.60
CA GLY A 194 4.83 6.37 20.58
C GLY A 194 5.92 5.52 19.92
N ASP A 195 6.84 5.02 20.75
CA ASP A 195 8.01 4.28 20.29
C ASP A 195 7.63 3.14 19.33
N ASP A 196 8.35 3.07 18.20
CA ASP A 196 8.19 2.09 17.12
C ASP A 196 6.77 1.96 16.53
N LYS A 197 5.94 3.01 16.66
CA LYS A 197 4.59 3.07 16.07
C LYS A 197 4.53 4.16 14.99
N PRO A 198 4.74 3.79 13.71
CA PRO A 198 4.89 4.75 12.64
C PRO A 198 3.55 5.36 12.20
N GLY A 199 3.65 6.58 11.68
CA GLY A 199 2.56 7.26 10.97
C GLY A 199 3.09 7.81 9.64
N ASN A 200 2.29 7.70 8.59
CA ASN A 200 2.69 8.10 7.24
C ASN A 200 1.76 9.15 6.65
N TRP A 201 2.30 10.01 5.79
CA TRP A 201 1.53 11.04 5.11
C TRP A 201 2.07 11.34 3.71
N LEU A 202 1.20 11.92 2.87
CA LEU A 202 1.60 12.50 1.61
C LEU A 202 2.03 13.96 1.83
N SER A 203 3.16 14.35 1.26
CA SER A 203 3.64 15.72 1.24
C SER A 203 3.79 16.22 -0.19
N LYS A 204 3.54 17.53 -0.39
CA LYS A 204 3.81 18.23 -1.66
C LYS A 204 5.29 18.60 -1.83
N THR A 205 6.07 18.57 -0.75
CA THR A 205 7.48 18.97 -0.71
C THR A 205 8.35 17.87 -0.11
N GLU A 206 9.65 17.90 -0.43
CA GLU A 206 10.62 16.97 0.14
C GLU A 206 10.90 17.28 1.61
N GLU A 207 10.87 18.56 1.97
CA GLU A 207 11.02 19.01 3.34
C GLU A 207 9.94 18.41 4.23
N VAL A 208 10.36 17.84 5.36
CA VAL A 208 9.48 17.18 6.33
C VAL A 208 8.74 18.24 7.15
N ARG A 209 7.42 18.18 7.13
CA ARG A 209 6.53 18.92 8.04
C ARG A 209 5.60 17.91 8.71
N ASN A 210 5.99 17.44 9.90
CA ASN A 210 5.39 16.29 10.55
C ASN A 210 3.99 16.61 11.13
N PRO A 211 2.89 16.01 10.61
CA PRO A 211 1.54 16.26 11.12
C PRO A 211 1.23 15.53 12.45
N TYR A 212 2.03 14.54 12.82
CA TYR A 212 1.84 13.76 14.04
C TYR A 212 2.44 14.44 15.27
N LEU A 213 3.62 15.02 15.15
CA LEU A 213 4.29 15.69 16.27
C LEU A 213 4.12 17.21 16.18
N GLY A 214 4.20 17.77 14.98
CA GLY A 214 3.87 19.18 14.71
C GLY A 214 4.64 20.18 15.58
N THR A 215 4.00 21.31 15.84
CA THR A 215 4.61 22.48 16.49
C THR A 215 4.34 22.62 17.99
N LYS A 216 3.37 21.88 18.54
CA LYS A 216 2.91 22.03 19.93
C LYS A 216 2.75 20.70 20.67
N HIS A 217 3.61 19.71 20.39
CA HIS A 217 3.53 18.43 21.09
C HIS A 217 3.70 18.60 22.61
N PRO A 218 2.85 18.00 23.46
CA PRO A 218 2.95 18.11 24.91
C PRO A 218 4.33 17.72 25.45
N GLU A 219 4.95 16.70 24.84
CA GLU A 219 6.27 16.18 25.24
C GLU A 219 7.43 16.83 24.49
N TYR A 220 7.25 17.14 23.20
CA TYR A 220 8.36 17.51 22.31
C TYR A 220 8.33 18.96 21.81
N GLY A 221 7.27 19.71 22.15
CA GLY A 221 7.06 21.07 21.66
C GLY A 221 7.08 21.13 20.13
N ASN A 222 7.94 22.00 19.59
CA ASN A 222 8.21 22.15 18.15
C ASN A 222 9.47 21.41 17.67
N GLY A 223 10.20 20.73 18.57
CA GLY A 223 11.50 20.13 18.27
C GLY A 223 11.45 18.99 17.26
N MET A 224 10.23 18.49 16.97
CA MET A 224 10.00 17.35 16.08
C MET A 224 9.27 17.75 14.79
N LEU A 225 9.13 19.04 14.48
CA LEU A 225 8.47 19.52 13.25
C LEU A 225 9.08 18.90 11.98
N ASN A 226 10.42 18.85 11.93
CA ASN A 226 11.17 18.30 10.81
C ASN A 226 11.63 16.85 11.05
N CYS A 227 11.12 16.20 12.10
CA CYS A 227 11.47 14.81 12.42
C CYS A 227 10.62 13.85 11.58
N GLY A 228 11.30 13.00 10.82
CA GLY A 228 10.72 12.09 9.86
C GLY A 228 11.65 11.93 8.66
N SER A 229 11.29 11.09 7.70
CA SER A 229 12.08 10.90 6.49
C SER A 229 11.19 10.62 5.29
N PRO A 230 11.58 11.05 4.08
CA PRO A 230 11.01 10.53 2.86
C PRO A 230 11.19 9.01 2.81
N ARG A 231 10.09 8.27 2.72
CA ARG A 231 10.08 6.84 2.44
C ARG A 231 10.16 6.59 0.93
N ASP A 232 9.44 7.41 0.16
CA ASP A 232 9.38 7.27 -1.29
C ASP A 232 9.05 8.61 -1.96
N THR A 233 9.42 8.75 -3.24
CA THR A 233 8.98 9.83 -4.13
C THR A 233 8.03 9.27 -5.16
N ILE A 234 6.77 9.70 -5.09
CA ILE A 234 5.73 9.27 -5.99
C ILE A 234 5.71 10.23 -7.18
N LYS A 235 6.21 9.73 -8.30
CA LYS A 235 6.16 10.40 -9.59
C LYS A 235 5.78 9.38 -10.65
N PHE A 236 4.63 9.57 -11.28
CA PHE A 236 4.26 8.82 -12.47
C PHE A 236 4.63 9.70 -13.66
N ASP A 237 5.66 9.32 -14.42
CA ASP A 237 6.08 10.09 -15.59
C ASP A 237 5.14 9.79 -16.77
N PRO A 238 4.49 10.80 -17.40
CA PRO A 238 3.69 10.56 -18.60
C PRO A 238 4.57 9.85 -19.65
N PRO A 239 4.01 8.92 -20.46
CA PRO A 239 4.81 8.14 -21.38
C PRO A 239 5.50 9.10 -22.36
N PRO A 240 6.78 8.86 -22.70
CA PRO A 240 7.51 9.76 -23.58
C PRO A 240 6.69 9.99 -24.85
N THR A 241 6.33 11.25 -25.11
CA THR A 241 5.66 11.64 -26.35
C THR A 241 6.51 11.12 -27.50
N ALA A 242 5.92 10.28 -28.35
CA ALA A 242 6.61 9.71 -29.50
C ALA A 242 7.39 10.82 -30.21
N VAL A 243 8.71 10.67 -30.23
CA VAL A 243 9.61 11.61 -30.88
C VAL A 243 9.15 11.72 -32.33
N ASP A 244 8.70 12.91 -32.71
CA ASP A 244 8.36 13.23 -34.08
C ASP A 244 9.65 13.17 -34.92
N THR A 245 9.88 12.01 -35.54
CA THR A 245 11.03 11.74 -36.41
C THR A 245 10.94 12.48 -37.74
N THR A 246 9.91 13.30 -37.98
CA THR A 246 9.77 14.07 -39.23
C THR A 246 10.56 15.38 -39.26
N LYS A 247 11.22 15.78 -38.17
CA LYS A 247 12.17 16.93 -38.15
C LYS A 247 13.62 16.47 -38.07
N LYS A 248 14.10 15.81 -39.12
CA LYS A 248 15.50 15.90 -39.55
C LYS A 248 15.52 16.47 -40.96
N LYS A 249 15.88 17.73 -41.09
CA LYS A 249 16.26 18.37 -42.35
C LYS A 249 17.55 19.14 -42.11
#